data_AF-A0A844ENI4-F1
#
_entry.id   AF-A0A844ENI4-F1
#
_cell.length_a   1.000
_cell.length_b   1.000
_cell.length_c   1.000
_cell.angle_alpha   90.00
_cell.angle_beta   90.00
_cell.angle_gamma   90.00
#
_symmetry.space_group_name_H-M   'P 1'
#
loop_
_entity.id
_entity.type
_entity.pdbx_description
1 polymer ?
#
loop_
_entity_poly.entity_id
_entity_poly.type
_entity_poly.pdbx_seq_one_letter_code
_entity_poly.pdbx_strand_id
1 'polypeptide(L)'
;MSKELVFGHQSPDTDAIVAAKAFSYLQNQLGYDTEAVALGEPSPETAFVLNYFDEPTPRIIKTAKNEVDSVMLVDHNEFQQSVSDIKDLTITHVVDHHRISNFQTDQPLYYRAEPVGCCSTIIVKMFDENKIEIPVQLAGLMLSAIISDTLLLKSPTTTEEDKIAVKTLAEIADIDYEKYGVEMLKAGTNVSAKSDQELIDQDAKSFTMGGKSVRIDQINVVEFSEIDARKDDIEKAMKAESAD
;
A
#
# COMPACT_ATOMS: atom_id res chain seq x y z
N MET A 1 9.28 -0.57 -24.90
CA MET A 1 8.33 -1.61 -24.46
C MET A 1 6.93 -1.03 -24.55
N SER A 2 5.88 -1.85 -24.51
CA SER A 2 4.51 -1.32 -24.35
C SER A 2 4.35 -0.72 -22.95
N LYS A 3 3.48 0.27 -22.82
CA LYS A 3 3.15 0.89 -21.53
C LYS A 3 2.53 -0.14 -20.57
N GLU A 4 2.91 -0.09 -19.30
CA GLU A 4 2.32 -0.88 -18.21
C GLU A 4 1.87 0.03 -17.06
N LEU A 5 0.83 -0.38 -16.34
CA LEU A 5 0.41 0.32 -15.11
C LEU A 5 0.92 -0.43 -13.88
N VAL A 6 1.36 0.33 -12.87
CA VAL A 6 1.81 -0.19 -11.57
C VAL A 6 0.85 0.30 -10.50
N PHE A 7 0.30 -0.61 -9.68
CA PHE A 7 -0.66 -0.25 -8.65
C PHE A 7 -0.69 -1.22 -7.46
N GLY A 8 -1.06 -0.67 -6.31
CA GLY A 8 -1.42 -1.41 -5.11
C GLY A 8 -2.86 -1.90 -5.10
N HIS A 9 -3.36 -2.32 -3.93
CA HIS A 9 -4.72 -2.82 -3.76
C HIS A 9 -5.79 -1.71 -3.76
N GLN A 10 -7.06 -2.12 -3.83
CA GLN A 10 -8.23 -1.29 -3.54
C GLN A 10 -8.23 -0.83 -2.09
N SER A 11 -8.86 0.31 -1.80
CA SER A 11 -8.72 1.01 -0.50
C SER A 11 -7.23 1.17 -0.14
N PRO A 12 -6.46 1.89 -0.97
CA PRO A 12 -5.01 1.89 -0.87
C PRO A 12 -4.55 2.58 0.42
N ASP A 13 -3.68 1.89 1.15
CA ASP A 13 -2.93 2.45 2.27
C ASP A 13 -1.67 3.19 1.76
N THR A 14 -0.83 3.62 2.70
CA THR A 14 0.38 4.36 2.36
C THR A 14 1.38 3.50 1.58
N ASP A 15 1.55 2.21 1.89
CA ASP A 15 2.48 1.35 1.16
C ASP A 15 1.97 1.06 -0.26
N ALA A 16 0.69 0.73 -0.44
CA ALA A 16 0.09 0.53 -1.75
C ALA A 16 0.35 1.70 -2.74
N ILE A 17 0.22 2.95 -2.26
CA ILE A 17 0.48 4.15 -3.07
C ILE A 17 1.97 4.35 -3.32
N VAL A 18 2.78 4.29 -2.26
CA VAL A 18 4.20 4.60 -2.33
C VAL A 18 4.97 3.53 -3.09
N ALA A 19 4.70 2.25 -2.83
CA ALA A 19 5.31 1.13 -3.54
C ALA A 19 5.04 1.22 -5.04
N ALA A 20 3.84 1.64 -5.46
CA ALA A 20 3.51 1.80 -6.87
C ALA A 20 4.39 2.87 -7.52
N LYS A 21 4.56 4.01 -6.85
CA LYS A 21 5.42 5.11 -7.30
C LYS A 21 6.90 4.70 -7.33
N ALA A 22 7.39 4.05 -6.26
CA ALA A 22 8.78 3.64 -6.14
C ALA A 22 9.15 2.55 -7.15
N PHE A 23 8.29 1.55 -7.31
CA PHE A 23 8.52 0.49 -8.26
C PHE A 23 8.39 0.99 -9.70
N SER A 24 7.41 1.83 -10.02
CA SER A 24 7.33 2.47 -11.33
C SER A 24 8.58 3.31 -11.64
N TYR A 25 9.09 4.09 -10.68
CA TYR A 25 10.34 4.82 -10.86
C TYR A 25 11.51 3.88 -11.21
N LEU A 26 11.70 2.82 -10.40
CA LEU A 26 12.77 1.84 -10.60
C LEU A 26 12.66 1.17 -11.98
N GLN A 27 11.47 0.72 -12.36
CA GLN A 27 11.25 0.04 -13.64
C GLN A 27 11.52 0.98 -14.83
N ASN A 28 11.15 2.27 -14.73
CA ASN A 28 11.50 3.26 -15.76
C ASN A 28 13.02 3.46 -15.88
N GLN A 29 13.78 3.45 -14.77
CA GLN A 29 15.26 3.48 -14.82
C GLN A 29 15.86 2.23 -15.48
N LEU A 30 15.16 1.10 -15.41
CA LEU A 30 15.52 -0.16 -16.07
C LEU A 30 15.03 -0.25 -17.52
N GLY A 31 14.45 0.82 -18.07
CA GLY A 31 14.05 0.94 -19.47
C GLY A 31 12.63 0.48 -19.79
N TYR A 32 11.81 0.15 -18.78
CA TYR A 32 10.37 -0.04 -18.95
C TYR A 32 9.65 1.30 -19.19
N ASP A 33 8.43 1.23 -19.73
CA ASP A 33 7.52 2.36 -19.87
C ASP A 33 6.36 2.11 -18.89
N THR A 34 6.45 2.70 -17.69
CA THR A 34 5.46 2.43 -16.63
C THR A 34 4.88 3.70 -16.03
N GLU A 35 3.61 3.62 -15.59
CA GLU A 35 2.93 4.67 -14.84
C GLU A 35 2.37 4.11 -13.53
N ALA A 36 2.70 4.75 -12.41
CA ALA A 36 2.06 4.47 -11.12
C ALA A 36 0.63 5.05 -11.07
N VAL A 37 -0.34 4.21 -10.72
CA VAL A 37 -1.75 4.58 -10.57
C VAL A 37 -2.31 4.04 -9.25
N ALA A 38 -3.44 4.59 -8.82
CA ALA A 38 -4.14 4.17 -7.60
C ALA A 38 -5.51 3.55 -7.90
N LEU A 39 -5.96 2.65 -7.04
CA LEU A 39 -7.29 2.01 -7.13
C LEU A 39 -8.34 2.65 -6.21
N GLY A 40 -7.98 3.75 -5.54
CA GLY A 40 -8.86 4.50 -4.64
C GLY A 40 -8.24 5.83 -4.24
N GLU A 41 -9.02 6.64 -3.53
CA GLU A 41 -8.55 7.89 -2.95
C GLU A 41 -7.53 7.61 -1.82
N PRO A 42 -6.47 8.43 -1.67
CA PRO A 42 -5.53 8.27 -0.56
C PRO A 42 -6.21 8.43 0.80
N SER A 43 -5.80 7.63 1.77
CA SER A 43 -6.18 7.82 3.18
C SER A 43 -5.66 9.16 3.71
N PRO A 44 -6.18 9.69 4.84
CA PRO A 44 -5.64 10.91 5.46
C PRO A 44 -4.15 10.82 5.81
N GLU A 45 -3.68 9.64 6.20
CA GLU A 45 -2.25 9.38 6.44
C GLU A 45 -1.46 9.52 5.14
N THR A 46 -1.90 8.83 4.08
CA THR A 46 -1.24 8.86 2.77
C THR A 46 -1.29 10.27 2.15
N ALA A 47 -2.38 11.00 2.34
CA ALA A 47 -2.51 12.39 1.94
C ALA A 47 -1.53 13.29 2.71
N PHE A 48 -1.30 13.04 4.01
CA PHE A 48 -0.26 13.73 4.77
C PHE A 48 1.12 13.47 4.17
N VAL A 49 1.44 12.21 3.86
CA VAL A 49 2.72 11.81 3.24
C VAL A 49 2.93 12.53 1.91
N LEU A 50 1.96 12.45 1.00
CA LEU A 50 2.03 13.07 -0.32
C LEU A 50 2.22 14.59 -0.21
N ASN A 51 1.47 15.26 0.67
CA ASN A 51 1.60 16.70 0.88
C ASN A 51 2.94 17.08 1.53
N TYR A 52 3.43 16.29 2.48
CA TYR A 52 4.70 16.55 3.18
C TYR A 52 5.87 16.56 2.20
N PHE A 53 5.84 15.66 1.22
CA PHE A 53 6.89 15.52 0.20
C PHE A 53 6.60 16.26 -1.11
N ASP A 54 5.56 17.11 -1.18
CA ASP A 54 5.14 17.81 -2.42
C ASP A 54 4.98 16.84 -3.61
N GLU A 55 4.41 15.66 -3.33
CA GLU A 55 4.20 14.62 -4.31
C GLU A 55 2.73 14.58 -4.74
N PRO A 56 2.40 14.62 -6.04
CA PRO A 56 1.03 14.47 -6.50
C PRO A 56 0.47 13.08 -6.21
N THR A 57 -0.82 13.06 -5.86
CA THR A 57 -1.61 11.83 -5.85
C THR A 57 -1.54 11.13 -7.22
N PRO A 58 -1.23 9.82 -7.27
CA PRO A 58 -1.32 9.06 -8.50
C PRO A 58 -2.70 9.17 -9.13
N ARG A 59 -2.77 9.08 -10.45
CA ARG A 59 -4.05 9.03 -11.15
C ARG A 59 -4.86 7.82 -10.67
N ILE A 60 -6.12 8.06 -10.34
CA ILE A 60 -7.03 7.00 -9.88
C ILE A 60 -7.70 6.36 -11.10
N ILE A 61 -7.70 5.03 -11.14
CA ILE A 61 -8.34 4.24 -12.19
C ILE A 61 -9.37 3.27 -11.61
N LYS A 62 -10.31 2.84 -12.45
CA LYS A 62 -11.29 1.78 -12.11
C LYS A 62 -11.07 0.49 -12.91
N THR A 63 -10.54 0.65 -14.11
CA THR A 63 -10.22 -0.41 -15.08
C THR A 63 -8.87 -0.06 -15.71
N ALA A 64 -8.11 -1.08 -16.11
CA ALA A 64 -6.81 -0.90 -16.77
C ALA A 64 -6.81 -1.40 -18.22
N LYS A 65 -7.68 -2.33 -18.59
CA LYS A 65 -7.70 -2.97 -19.91
C LYS A 65 -8.05 -2.03 -21.06
N ASN A 66 -8.72 -0.93 -20.76
CA ASN A 66 -8.98 0.14 -21.71
C ASN A 66 -7.75 1.01 -22.03
N GLU A 67 -6.63 0.82 -21.31
CA GLU A 67 -5.40 1.62 -21.47
C GLU A 67 -4.18 0.77 -21.84
N VAL A 68 -4.05 -0.40 -21.22
CA VAL A 68 -2.87 -1.28 -21.34
C VAL A 68 -3.27 -2.75 -21.42
N ASP A 69 -2.36 -3.57 -21.94
CA ASP A 69 -2.50 -5.03 -21.95
C ASP A 69 -1.82 -5.72 -20.76
N SER A 70 -0.87 -5.02 -20.12
CA SER A 70 0.01 -5.56 -19.09
C SER A 70 0.10 -4.65 -17.86
N VAL A 71 0.25 -5.26 -16.69
CA VAL A 71 0.30 -4.57 -15.40
C VAL A 71 1.34 -5.19 -14.46
N MET A 72 1.75 -4.39 -13.48
CA MET A 72 2.62 -4.80 -12.38
C MET A 72 1.90 -4.54 -11.05
N LEU A 73 1.87 -5.56 -10.19
CA LEU A 73 1.23 -5.47 -8.88
C LEU A 73 2.27 -5.20 -7.80
N VAL A 74 1.96 -4.28 -6.91
CA VAL A 74 2.71 -4.09 -5.67
C VAL A 74 1.77 -4.29 -4.48
N ASP A 75 2.31 -4.78 -3.37
CA ASP A 75 1.62 -4.86 -2.08
C ASP A 75 0.30 -5.66 -2.05
N HIS A 76 0.03 -6.43 -3.10
CA HIS A 76 -1.06 -7.39 -3.13
C HIS A 76 -0.88 -8.40 -4.27
N ASN A 77 -1.62 -9.49 -4.16
CA ASN A 77 -1.76 -10.48 -5.22
C ASN A 77 -3.20 -11.01 -5.37
N GLU A 78 -4.00 -11.05 -4.30
CA GLU A 78 -5.33 -11.64 -4.37
C GLU A 78 -6.24 -10.84 -5.33
N PHE A 79 -6.80 -11.48 -6.37
CA PHE A 79 -7.52 -10.77 -7.44
C PHE A 79 -8.70 -9.93 -6.95
N GLN A 80 -9.37 -10.33 -5.87
CA GLN A 80 -10.48 -9.56 -5.30
C GLN A 80 -10.06 -8.23 -4.65
N GLN A 81 -8.75 -8.03 -4.41
CA GLN A 81 -8.18 -6.78 -3.89
C GLN A 81 -7.63 -5.89 -5.01
N SER A 82 -7.62 -6.36 -6.25
CA SER A 82 -6.94 -5.71 -7.37
C SER A 82 -7.90 -4.88 -8.24
N VAL A 83 -7.42 -4.39 -9.38
CA VAL A 83 -8.25 -3.67 -10.36
C VAL A 83 -9.39 -4.57 -10.87
N SER A 84 -10.56 -4.00 -11.13
CA SER A 84 -11.80 -4.77 -11.38
C SER A 84 -11.73 -5.71 -12.59
N ASP A 85 -10.90 -5.39 -13.58
CA ASP A 85 -10.65 -6.14 -14.81
C ASP A 85 -9.31 -6.87 -14.81
N ILE A 86 -8.74 -7.17 -13.63
CA ILE A 86 -7.42 -7.83 -13.48
C ILE A 86 -7.30 -9.15 -14.26
N LYS A 87 -8.41 -9.87 -14.43
CA LYS A 87 -8.46 -11.16 -15.15
C LYS A 87 -8.30 -11.02 -16.66
N ASP A 88 -8.48 -9.81 -17.21
CA ASP A 88 -8.37 -9.52 -18.65
C ASP A 88 -6.98 -8.95 -19.02
N LEU A 89 -6.07 -8.86 -18.04
CA LEU A 89 -4.74 -8.26 -18.16
C LEU A 89 -3.63 -9.31 -18.02
N THR A 90 -2.46 -9.01 -18.57
CA THR A 90 -1.24 -9.79 -18.35
C THR A 90 -0.49 -9.24 -17.14
N ILE A 91 -0.33 -10.02 -16.09
CA ILE A 91 0.45 -9.63 -14.91
C ILE A 91 1.92 -9.99 -15.16
N THR A 92 2.79 -8.99 -15.28
CA THR A 92 4.20 -9.18 -15.63
C THR A 92 5.09 -9.26 -14.39
N HIS A 93 4.73 -8.53 -13.34
CA HIS A 93 5.47 -8.44 -12.08
C HIS A 93 4.52 -8.44 -10.88
N VAL A 94 4.96 -9.07 -9.79
CA VAL A 94 4.39 -8.92 -8.45
C VAL A 94 5.52 -8.68 -7.45
N VAL A 95 5.42 -7.62 -6.65
CA VAL A 95 6.29 -7.35 -5.49
C VAL A 95 5.40 -7.22 -4.26
N ASP A 96 5.47 -8.15 -3.32
CA ASP A 96 4.47 -8.25 -2.24
C ASP A 96 5.09 -8.79 -0.94
N HIS A 97 4.45 -8.54 0.19
CA HIS A 97 4.83 -9.10 1.50
C HIS A 97 3.69 -9.91 2.16
N HIS A 98 2.54 -9.99 1.50
CA HIS A 98 1.38 -10.75 1.95
C HIS A 98 1.48 -12.26 1.63
N ARG A 99 0.54 -13.02 2.19
CA ARG A 99 0.32 -14.41 1.75
C ARG A 99 -0.16 -14.45 0.31
N ILE A 100 0.08 -15.57 -0.36
CA ILE A 100 -0.38 -15.80 -1.74
C ILE A 100 -1.70 -16.58 -1.73
N SER A 101 -2.73 -16.05 -2.38
CA SER A 101 -4.05 -16.67 -2.49
C SER A 101 -4.82 -16.04 -3.66
N ASN A 102 -5.80 -16.76 -4.23
CA ASN A 102 -6.67 -16.25 -5.30
C ASN A 102 -5.93 -15.51 -6.43
N PHE A 103 -4.75 -16.01 -6.79
CA PHE A 103 -3.86 -15.48 -7.81
C PHE A 103 -3.49 -16.59 -8.79
N GLN A 104 -3.54 -16.30 -10.09
CA GLN A 104 -3.14 -17.22 -11.14
C GLN A 104 -2.64 -16.46 -12.38
N THR A 105 -1.73 -17.06 -13.15
CA THR A 105 -1.27 -16.50 -14.42
C THR A 105 -1.19 -17.58 -15.50
N ASP A 106 -1.46 -17.18 -16.75
CA ASP A 106 -1.33 -18.08 -17.90
C ASP A 106 0.12 -18.24 -18.37
N GLN A 107 0.99 -17.27 -18.05
CA GLN A 107 2.40 -17.22 -18.43
C GLN A 107 3.30 -17.10 -17.20
N PRO A 108 4.57 -17.53 -17.29
CA PRO A 108 5.58 -17.18 -16.30
C PRO A 108 5.70 -15.66 -16.15
N LEU A 109 5.94 -15.20 -14.92
CA LEU A 109 6.10 -13.80 -14.57
C LEU A 109 7.25 -13.61 -13.56
N TYR A 110 7.62 -12.36 -13.30
CA TYR A 110 8.44 -12.03 -12.14
C TYR A 110 7.56 -11.97 -10.89
N TYR A 111 7.89 -12.77 -9.87
CA TYR A 111 7.16 -12.76 -8.61
C TYR A 111 8.18 -12.73 -7.47
N ARG A 112 8.23 -11.62 -6.72
CA ARG A 112 9.08 -11.46 -5.55
C ARG A 112 8.21 -11.15 -4.34
N ALA A 113 8.08 -12.14 -3.47
CA ALA A 113 7.51 -11.92 -2.16
C ALA A 113 8.49 -12.29 -1.05
N GLU A 114 8.58 -11.42 -0.05
CA GLU A 114 9.46 -11.59 1.09
C GLU A 114 8.66 -11.33 2.38
N PRO A 115 8.85 -12.15 3.44
CA PRO A 115 8.12 -11.99 4.70
C PRO A 115 8.72 -10.86 5.55
N VAL A 116 8.69 -9.64 5.03
CA VAL A 116 9.12 -8.39 5.69
C VAL A 116 7.92 -7.53 6.07
N GLY A 117 8.17 -6.46 6.83
CA GLY A 117 7.10 -5.62 7.36
C GLY A 117 6.36 -4.78 6.32
N CYS A 118 6.96 -4.52 5.15
CA CYS A 118 6.46 -3.59 4.14
C CYS A 118 6.95 -3.94 2.72
N CYS A 119 6.13 -3.76 1.69
CA CYS A 119 6.52 -3.93 0.28
C CYS A 119 7.65 -2.97 -0.10
N SER A 120 7.59 -1.73 0.37
CA SER A 120 8.64 -0.73 0.12
C SER A 120 10.03 -1.17 0.63
N THR A 121 10.11 -2.00 1.69
CA THR A 121 11.39 -2.59 2.14
C THR A 121 12.00 -3.50 1.06
N ILE A 122 11.18 -4.26 0.34
CA ILE A 122 11.63 -5.10 -0.77
C ILE A 122 12.14 -4.22 -1.91
N ILE A 123 11.42 -3.15 -2.22
CA ILE A 123 11.79 -2.22 -3.29
C ILE A 123 13.12 -1.52 -2.95
N VAL A 124 13.41 -1.17 -1.69
CA VAL A 124 14.75 -0.66 -1.29
C VAL A 124 15.87 -1.62 -1.69
N LYS A 125 15.69 -2.93 -1.44
CA LYS A 125 16.68 -3.94 -1.84
C LYS A 125 16.84 -3.96 -3.36
N MET A 126 15.74 -3.86 -4.11
CA MET A 126 15.76 -3.83 -5.57
C MET A 126 16.53 -2.62 -6.14
N PHE A 127 16.43 -1.44 -5.51
CA PHE A 127 17.25 -0.29 -5.87
C PHE A 127 18.74 -0.57 -5.69
N ASP A 128 19.16 -1.09 -4.53
CA ASP A 128 20.56 -1.43 -4.28
C ASP A 128 21.07 -2.53 -5.24
N GLU A 129 20.30 -3.59 -5.44
CA GLU A 129 20.65 -4.69 -6.34
C GLU A 129 20.91 -4.21 -7.78
N ASN A 130 20.12 -3.25 -8.25
CA ASN A 130 20.27 -2.64 -9.58
C ASN A 130 21.25 -1.47 -9.62
N LYS A 131 21.84 -1.09 -8.48
CA LYS A 131 22.78 0.04 -8.35
C LYS A 131 22.19 1.35 -8.86
N ILE A 132 20.89 1.57 -8.56
CA ILE A 132 20.17 2.79 -8.87
C ILE A 132 20.01 3.58 -7.57
N GLU A 133 20.40 4.86 -7.60
CA GLU A 133 20.23 5.75 -6.44
C GLU A 133 18.74 6.09 -6.24
N ILE A 134 18.30 6.06 -4.99
CA ILE A 134 16.95 6.47 -4.60
C ILE A 134 16.95 8.00 -4.48
N PRO A 135 16.10 8.73 -5.24
CA PRO A 135 15.95 10.17 -5.07
C PRO A 135 15.50 10.54 -3.66
N VAL A 136 15.97 11.68 -3.13
CA VAL A 136 15.66 12.18 -1.78
C VAL A 136 14.15 12.18 -1.48
N GLN A 137 13.34 12.70 -2.40
CA GLN A 137 11.89 12.75 -2.26
C GLN A 137 11.29 11.33 -2.20
N LEU A 138 11.73 10.43 -3.09
CA LEU A 138 11.26 9.05 -3.13
C LEU A 138 11.68 8.28 -1.87
N ALA A 139 12.86 8.57 -1.32
CA ALA A 139 13.32 7.97 -0.08
C ALA A 139 12.40 8.33 1.09
N GLY A 140 11.96 9.59 1.17
CA GLY A 140 10.98 10.04 2.16
C GLY A 140 9.61 9.36 2.01
N LEU A 141 9.15 9.18 0.77
CA LEU A 141 7.93 8.42 0.49
C LEU A 141 8.06 6.96 0.96
N MET A 142 9.10 6.25 0.51
CA MET A 142 9.36 4.84 0.89
C MET A 142 9.54 4.66 2.39
N LEU A 143 10.17 5.64 3.07
CA LEU A 143 10.28 5.67 4.53
C LEU A 143 8.91 5.70 5.19
N SER A 144 7.99 6.50 4.63
CA SER A 144 6.62 6.66 5.14
C SER A 144 5.82 5.37 5.03
N ALA A 145 5.94 4.65 3.92
CA ALA A 145 5.32 3.34 3.74
C ALA A 145 5.78 2.35 4.82
N ILE A 146 7.10 2.25 5.04
CA ILE A 146 7.61 1.33 6.07
C ILE A 146 7.14 1.75 7.46
N ILE A 147 7.08 3.05 7.78
CA ILE A 147 6.53 3.53 9.05
C ILE A 147 5.05 3.16 9.20
N SER A 148 4.25 3.27 8.14
CA SER A 148 2.83 2.92 8.12
C SER A 148 2.62 1.47 8.52
N ASP A 149 3.13 0.53 7.75
CA ASP A 149 2.84 -0.90 7.93
C ASP A 149 3.44 -1.46 9.22
N THR A 150 4.57 -0.89 9.63
CA THR A 150 5.26 -1.32 10.83
C THR A 150 4.80 -0.56 12.09
N LEU A 151 3.87 0.39 11.97
CA LEU A 151 3.44 1.26 13.07
C LEU A 151 4.63 1.89 13.80
N LEU A 152 5.53 2.52 13.04
CA LEU A 152 6.80 3.05 13.51
C LEU A 152 7.68 1.95 14.15
N LEU A 153 7.87 0.84 13.43
CA LEU A 153 8.71 -0.30 13.80
C LEU A 153 8.26 -1.05 15.08
N LYS A 154 6.98 -0.94 15.45
CA LYS A 154 6.39 -1.57 16.65
C LYS A 154 5.48 -2.76 16.33
N SER A 155 5.01 -2.86 15.10
CA SER A 155 4.18 -3.98 14.62
C SER A 155 4.94 -5.31 14.75
N PRO A 156 4.27 -6.43 15.06
CA PRO A 156 4.91 -7.75 15.07
C PRO A 156 5.40 -8.21 13.69
N THR A 157 4.98 -7.56 12.59
CA THR A 157 5.49 -7.83 11.24
C THR A 157 6.87 -7.24 11.00
N THR A 158 7.33 -6.31 11.84
CA THR A 158 8.61 -5.61 11.68
C THR A 158 9.79 -6.56 11.76
N THR A 159 10.67 -6.49 10.76
CA THR A 159 11.93 -7.24 10.70
C THR A 159 13.14 -6.34 10.87
N GLU A 160 14.33 -6.93 11.00
CA GLU A 160 15.59 -6.16 10.99
C GLU A 160 15.83 -5.47 9.64
N GLU A 161 15.30 -6.02 8.55
CA GLU A 161 15.46 -5.43 7.22
C GLU A 161 14.66 -4.14 7.08
N ASP A 162 13.46 -4.07 7.67
CA ASP A 162 12.66 -2.84 7.75
C ASP A 162 13.39 -1.76 8.56
N LYS A 163 14.01 -2.14 9.69
CA LYS A 163 14.79 -1.21 10.54
C LYS A 163 16.01 -0.65 9.81
N ILE A 164 16.67 -1.47 8.99
CA ILE A 164 17.80 -1.04 8.16
C ILE A 164 17.29 -0.10 7.06
N ALA A 165 16.23 -0.49 6.35
CA ALA A 165 15.65 0.32 5.28
C ALA A 165 15.20 1.69 5.79
N VAL A 166 14.48 1.76 6.92
CA VAL A 166 14.06 3.03 7.55
C VAL A 166 15.26 3.94 7.84
N LYS A 167 16.33 3.42 8.43
CA LYS A 167 17.52 4.23 8.74
C LYS A 167 18.20 4.74 7.47
N THR A 168 18.40 3.86 6.49
CA THR A 168 18.99 4.23 5.19
C THR A 168 18.18 5.31 4.50
N LEU A 169 16.85 5.15 4.43
CA LEU A 169 15.97 6.10 3.77
C LEU A 169 15.88 7.43 4.53
N ALA A 170 15.88 7.40 5.86
CA ALA A 170 15.92 8.59 6.70
C ALA A 170 17.21 9.40 6.51
N GLU A 171 18.36 8.73 6.36
CA GLU A 171 19.64 9.37 6.03
C GLU A 171 19.60 10.02 4.64
N ILE A 172 19.03 9.33 3.64
CA ILE A 172 18.90 9.88 2.27
C ILE A 172 17.94 11.08 2.24
N ALA A 173 16.81 10.98 2.96
CA ALA A 173 15.79 12.00 3.03
C ALA A 173 16.17 13.18 3.95
N ASP A 174 17.21 13.03 4.78
CA ASP A 174 17.61 13.97 5.84
C ASP A 174 16.46 14.30 6.82
N ILE A 175 15.79 13.25 7.31
CA ILE A 175 14.60 13.35 8.19
C ILE A 175 14.80 12.57 9.49
N ASP A 176 14.41 13.18 10.61
CA ASP A 176 14.18 12.47 11.88
C ASP A 176 12.91 11.63 11.74
N TYR A 177 13.09 10.35 11.40
CA TYR A 177 11.97 9.44 11.12
C TYR A 177 11.10 9.17 12.35
N GLU A 178 11.63 9.29 13.57
CA GLU A 178 10.84 9.05 14.79
C GLU A 178 9.86 10.19 15.00
N LYS A 179 10.34 11.44 14.88
CA LYS A 179 9.49 12.62 14.99
C LYS A 179 8.48 12.68 13.84
N TYR A 180 8.96 12.50 12.61
CA TYR A 180 8.13 12.49 11.40
C TYR A 180 7.05 11.41 11.48
N GLY A 181 7.42 10.18 11.84
CA GLY A 181 6.50 9.06 11.88
C GLY A 181 5.38 9.22 12.91
N VAL A 182 5.65 9.86 14.05
CA VAL A 182 4.59 10.20 15.02
C VAL A 182 3.60 11.22 14.44
N GLU A 183 4.08 12.22 13.69
CA GLU A 183 3.22 13.21 13.03
C GLU A 183 2.37 12.55 11.93
N MET A 184 2.99 11.68 11.12
CA MET A 184 2.35 10.92 10.05
C MET A 184 1.22 10.02 10.58
N LEU A 185 1.51 9.13 11.54
CA LEU A 185 0.53 8.20 12.08
C LEU A 185 -0.65 8.94 12.75
N LYS A 186 -0.40 10.08 13.40
CA LYS A 186 -1.46 10.92 13.98
C LYS A 186 -2.36 11.56 12.93
N ALA A 187 -1.85 11.84 11.73
CA ALA A 187 -2.67 12.36 10.64
C ALA A 187 -3.71 11.31 10.18
N GLY A 188 -3.38 10.02 10.29
CA GLY A 188 -4.28 8.91 9.99
C GLY A 188 -5.39 8.67 11.01
N THR A 189 -5.25 9.15 12.25
CA THR A 189 -6.11 8.75 13.40
C THR A 189 -7.29 9.69 13.65
N ASN A 190 -7.69 10.54 12.71
CA ASN A 190 -8.83 11.46 12.93
C ASN A 190 -10.18 10.74 12.80
N VAL A 191 -10.48 9.87 13.77
CA VAL A 191 -11.71 9.06 13.83
C VAL A 191 -12.96 9.94 13.92
N SER A 192 -12.87 11.05 14.68
CA SER A 192 -14.00 11.95 14.95
C SER A 192 -14.60 12.62 13.70
N ALA A 193 -13.81 12.75 12.63
CA ALA A 193 -14.22 13.38 11.39
C ALA A 193 -14.91 12.42 10.41
N LYS A 194 -14.99 11.12 10.73
CA LYS A 194 -15.49 10.07 9.83
C LYS A 194 -16.79 9.46 10.33
N SER A 195 -17.70 9.14 9.41
CA SER A 195 -18.86 8.30 9.67
C SER A 195 -18.46 6.85 10.01
N ASP A 196 -19.37 6.08 10.63
CA ASP A 196 -19.06 4.69 10.99
C ASP A 196 -18.82 3.81 9.75
N GLN A 197 -19.48 4.12 8.63
CA GLN A 197 -19.25 3.43 7.36
C GLN A 197 -17.85 3.76 6.81
N GLU A 198 -17.47 5.04 6.78
CA GLU A 198 -16.12 5.44 6.34
C GLU A 198 -15.01 4.83 7.19
N LEU A 199 -15.26 4.56 8.48
CA LEU A 199 -14.30 3.90 9.35
C LEU A 199 -14.07 2.44 8.94
N ILE A 200 -15.14 1.68 8.65
CA ILE A 200 -15.04 0.25 8.34
C ILE A 200 -14.68 -0.05 6.86
N ASP A 201 -14.57 0.99 6.04
CA ASP A 201 -14.22 0.91 4.63
C ASP A 201 -12.79 1.37 4.33
N GLN A 202 -12.17 2.11 5.25
CA GLN A 202 -10.93 2.84 5.01
C GLN A 202 -9.75 1.92 4.72
N ASP A 203 -9.56 0.88 5.53
CA ASP A 203 -8.44 -0.05 5.44
C ASP A 203 -8.98 -1.48 5.50
N ALA A 204 -9.98 -1.72 4.65
CA ALA A 204 -10.71 -2.96 4.60
C ALA A 204 -10.24 -3.84 3.45
N LYS A 205 -9.81 -5.06 3.78
CA LYS A 205 -9.41 -6.09 2.81
C LYS A 205 -10.37 -7.28 2.88
N SER A 206 -10.71 -7.82 1.70
CA SER A 206 -11.56 -8.99 1.56
C SER A 206 -10.75 -10.26 1.29
N PHE A 207 -11.13 -11.32 1.99
CA PHE A 207 -10.41 -12.59 2.00
C PHE A 207 -11.38 -13.77 1.88
N THR A 208 -10.89 -14.88 1.34
CA THR A 208 -11.60 -16.17 1.37
C THR A 208 -10.94 -17.09 2.39
N MET A 209 -11.64 -17.42 3.48
CA MET A 209 -11.11 -18.26 4.56
C MET A 209 -12.05 -19.41 4.85
N GLY A 210 -11.59 -20.66 4.63
CA GLY A 210 -12.41 -21.85 4.87
C GLY A 210 -13.72 -21.90 4.08
N GLY A 211 -13.73 -21.34 2.86
CA GLY A 211 -14.91 -21.25 1.99
C GLY A 211 -15.91 -20.15 2.36
N LYS A 212 -15.57 -19.28 3.32
CA LYS A 212 -16.37 -18.10 3.68
C LYS A 212 -15.68 -16.82 3.18
N SER A 213 -16.48 -15.85 2.76
CA SER A 213 -16.02 -14.48 2.58
C SER A 213 -15.82 -13.84 3.96
N VAL A 214 -14.65 -13.25 4.18
CA VAL A 214 -14.29 -12.55 5.42
C VAL A 214 -13.71 -11.19 5.03
N ARG A 215 -14.30 -10.13 5.57
CA ARG A 215 -13.78 -8.76 5.46
C ARG A 215 -13.12 -8.38 6.78
N ILE A 216 -11.91 -7.83 6.71
CA ILE A 216 -11.15 -7.37 7.88
C ILE A 216 -10.77 -5.93 7.60
N ASP A 217 -11.11 -5.04 8.53
CA ASP A 217 -10.77 -3.61 8.49
C ASP A 217 -9.89 -3.24 9.69
N GLN A 218 -8.98 -2.30 9.50
CA GLN A 218 -8.08 -1.77 10.53
C GLN A 218 -8.31 -0.27 10.74
N ILE A 219 -8.56 0.11 12.00
CA ILE A 219 -8.71 1.52 12.39
C ILE A 219 -7.57 1.89 13.34
N ASN A 220 -6.68 2.79 12.88
CA ASN A 220 -5.65 3.37 13.72
C ASN A 220 -6.25 4.44 14.63
N VAL A 221 -6.03 4.33 15.94
CA VAL A 221 -6.52 5.28 16.96
C VAL A 221 -5.42 5.69 17.91
N VAL A 222 -5.54 6.90 18.47
CA VAL A 222 -4.66 7.36 19.56
C VAL A 222 -5.06 6.70 20.88
N GLU A 223 -6.37 6.64 21.14
CA GLU A 223 -6.95 6.01 22.32
C GLU A 223 -8.15 5.13 21.95
N PHE A 224 -8.25 3.94 22.54
CA PHE A 224 -9.38 3.03 22.33
C PHE A 224 -10.73 3.60 22.79
N SER A 225 -10.71 4.57 23.72
CA SER A 225 -11.89 5.26 24.22
C SER A 225 -12.71 5.93 23.11
N GLU A 226 -12.07 6.35 22.02
CA GLU A 226 -12.72 6.94 20.85
C GLU A 226 -13.59 5.93 20.09
N ILE A 227 -13.18 4.66 20.06
CA ILE A 227 -13.93 3.55 19.45
C ILE A 227 -14.99 3.00 20.41
N ASP A 228 -14.65 2.89 21.69
CA ASP A 228 -15.59 2.41 22.72
C ASP A 228 -16.87 3.26 22.75
N ALA A 229 -16.75 4.57 22.53
CA ALA A 229 -17.88 5.49 22.47
C ALA A 229 -18.80 5.28 21.25
N ARG A 230 -18.32 4.62 20.18
CA ARG A 230 -19.02 4.41 18.91
C ARG A 230 -19.34 2.94 18.61
N LYS A 231 -19.02 2.05 19.55
CA LYS A 231 -19.06 0.60 19.35
C LYS A 231 -20.37 0.09 18.77
N ASP A 232 -21.51 0.51 19.33
CA ASP A 232 -22.83 0.03 18.92
C ASP A 232 -23.16 0.44 17.47
N ASP A 233 -22.75 1.65 17.06
CA ASP A 233 -22.98 2.15 15.70
C ASP A 233 -22.03 1.51 14.69
N ILE A 234 -20.77 1.27 15.06
CA ILE A 234 -19.81 0.51 14.23
C ILE A 234 -20.30 -0.93 14.05
N GLU A 235 -20.75 -1.61 15.10
CA GLU A 235 -21.33 -2.96 14.99
C GLU A 235 -22.55 -3.00 14.07
N LYS A 236 -23.34 -1.92 14.04
CA LYS A 236 -24.49 -1.79 13.15
C LYS A 236 -24.05 -1.59 11.69
N ALA A 237 -23.05 -0.77 11.43
CA ALA A 237 -22.46 -0.60 10.10
C ALA A 237 -21.87 -1.93 9.58
N MET A 238 -21.09 -2.63 10.40
CA MET A 238 -20.53 -3.94 10.06
C MET A 238 -21.61 -4.98 9.68
N LYS A 239 -22.75 -4.98 10.39
CA LYS A 239 -23.89 -5.88 10.11
C LYS A 239 -24.57 -5.54 8.79
N ALA A 240 -24.67 -4.26 8.45
CA ALA A 240 -25.22 -3.83 7.18
C ALA A 240 -24.28 -4.25 6.03
N GLU A 241 -22.99 -3.95 6.15
CA GLU A 241 -21.98 -4.30 5.15
C GLU A 241 -21.87 -5.82 4.91
N SER A 242 -22.00 -6.63 5.96
CA SER A 242 -21.94 -8.10 5.83
C SER A 242 -23.18 -8.70 5.14
N ALA A 243 -24.25 -7.93 4.96
CA ALA A 243 -25.51 -8.40 4.36
C ALA A 243 -25.60 -8.11 2.86
N ASP A 244 -24.73 -7.26 2.32
CA ASP A 244 -24.59 -6.92 0.91
C ASP A 244 -23.65 -7.90 0.17
#